data_AF-U9UI41-F1
#
_entry.id   AF-U9UI41-F1
#
_cell.length_a   1.000
_cell.length_b   1.000
_cell.length_c   1.000
_cell.angle_alpha   90.00
_cell.angle_beta   90.00
_cell.angle_gamma   90.00
#
_symmetry.space_group_name_H-M   'P 1'
#
loop_
_entity.id
_entity.type
_entity.pdbx_description
1 polymer ?
#
loop_
_entity_poly.entity_id
_entity_poly.type
_entity_poly.pdbx_seq_one_letter_code
_entity_poly.pdbx_strand_id
1 'polypeptide(L)'
;ESIGRFSLTEEGTKSFEKLSLDGRRGFLSQLRIDLAKSIPVDINRLDYIKCCEYDYSQKPPRILLSLPIKSTTSPHERNVDHIIKDLDILIKHKEVTPISWFGTTNNLEASFGFRRYKNLLDDFKFHLIGIVIGIVILGFLYIYAKKKYPMGENIVIFKFPLIILNFIMSIMFILNNGKNVPQLFIPSIIFCVIPTIINFVMGVIIMLQEIKKNRYFYEWFKNNVDIASLFTILSGANLEMLNILSSQVAGIMLFNAPLSEVIQFYIFWGSFIGFFINDVPRFIIQVCVKF
;
A
#
# COMPACT_ATOMS: atom_id res chain seq x y z
N GLU A 1 13.22 -13.43 14.38
CA GLU A 1 13.38 -12.53 15.54
C GLU A 1 12.24 -11.52 15.55
N SER A 2 11.92 -10.91 16.68
CA SER A 2 10.99 -9.77 16.74
C SER A 2 11.42 -8.78 17.80
N ILE A 3 10.99 -7.53 17.69
CA ILE A 3 11.28 -6.50 18.68
C ILE A 3 9.99 -6.17 19.43
N GLY A 4 10.03 -6.24 20.75
CA GLY A 4 8.98 -5.74 21.63
C GLY A 4 9.31 -4.34 22.12
N ARG A 5 8.34 -3.43 22.10
CA ARG A 5 8.44 -2.07 22.64
C ARG A 5 7.57 -1.90 23.86
N PHE A 6 8.08 -1.17 24.83
CA PHE A 6 7.43 -0.89 26.11
C PHE A 6 7.97 0.42 26.68
N SER A 7 7.21 1.05 27.56
CA SER A 7 7.52 2.39 28.08
C SER A 7 7.74 2.36 29.58
N LEU A 8 8.57 3.27 30.08
CA LEU A 8 8.69 3.54 31.51
C LEU A 8 7.58 4.50 31.96
N THR A 9 7.19 4.42 33.24
CA THR A 9 6.35 5.43 33.87
C THR A 9 7.07 6.78 33.91
N GLU A 10 6.33 7.84 34.21
CA GLU A 10 6.93 9.17 34.42
C GLU A 10 8.00 9.14 35.53
N GLU A 11 7.69 8.52 36.67
CA GLU A 11 8.63 8.38 37.79
C GLU A 11 9.83 7.49 37.43
N GLY A 12 9.57 6.41 36.68
CA GLY A 12 10.60 5.51 36.17
C GLY A 12 11.56 6.22 35.22
N THR A 13 11.03 7.06 34.33
CA THR A 13 11.80 7.90 33.42
C THR A 13 12.70 8.87 34.20
N LYS A 14 12.13 9.64 35.14
CA LYS A 14 12.89 10.57 35.98
C LYS A 14 13.99 9.88 36.79
N SER A 15 13.69 8.69 37.32
CA SER A 15 14.64 7.91 38.11
C SER A 15 15.77 7.36 37.26
N PHE A 16 15.44 6.84 36.07
CA PHE A 16 16.41 6.32 35.11
C PHE A 16 17.37 7.40 34.61
N GLU A 17 16.87 8.60 34.33
CA GLU A 17 17.69 9.72 33.85
C GLU A 17 18.71 10.22 34.89
N LYS A 18 18.40 10.09 36.17
CA LYS A 18 19.32 10.45 37.26
C LYS A 18 20.48 9.45 37.44
N LEU A 19 20.39 8.25 36.86
CA LEU A 19 21.43 7.24 36.98
C LEU A 19 22.66 7.59 36.13
N SER A 20 23.85 7.22 36.63
CA SER A 20 25.10 7.22 35.86
C SER A 20 25.03 6.25 34.66
N LEU A 21 25.97 6.35 33.72
CA LEU A 21 26.02 5.43 32.58
C LEU A 21 26.10 3.95 33.01
N ASP A 22 26.85 3.66 34.08
CA ASP A 22 26.92 2.31 34.66
C ASP A 22 25.62 1.91 35.34
N GLY A 23 25.00 2.84 36.08
CA GLY A 23 23.70 2.62 36.71
C GLY A 23 22.59 2.33 35.69
N ARG A 24 22.57 3.05 34.56
CA ARG A 24 21.62 2.81 33.45
C ARG A 24 21.84 1.44 32.82
N ARG A 25 23.09 1.04 32.57
CA ARG A 25 23.41 -0.31 32.07
C ARG A 25 22.97 -1.40 33.05
N GLY A 26 23.23 -1.21 34.35
CA GLY A 26 22.79 -2.10 35.41
C GLY A 26 21.27 -2.23 35.45
N PHE A 27 20.55 -1.11 35.40
CA PHE A 27 19.09 -1.09 35.35
C PHE A 27 18.53 -1.87 34.16
N LEU A 28 19.03 -1.62 32.94
CA LEU A 28 18.55 -2.31 31.73
C LEU A 28 18.88 -3.82 31.77
N SER A 29 20.05 -4.19 32.30
CA SER A 29 20.42 -5.61 32.47
C SER A 29 19.50 -6.31 33.46
N GLN A 30 19.22 -5.67 34.61
CA GLN A 30 18.34 -6.23 35.62
C GLN A 30 16.89 -6.31 35.12
N LEU A 31 16.43 -5.29 34.40
CA LEU A 31 15.11 -5.28 33.77
C LEU A 31 14.94 -6.43 32.79
N ARG A 32 15.96 -6.75 31.99
CA ARG A 32 15.95 -7.92 31.10
C ARG A 32 15.78 -9.23 31.88
N ILE A 33 16.46 -9.37 33.01
CA ILE A 33 16.39 -10.55 33.88
C ILE A 33 15.01 -10.67 34.51
N ASP A 34 14.46 -9.57 35.02
CA ASP A 34 13.15 -9.54 35.68
C ASP A 34 12.03 -9.86 34.67
N LEU A 35 12.13 -9.36 33.43
CA LEU A 35 11.22 -9.73 32.34
C LEU A 35 11.31 -11.23 32.00
N ALA A 36 12.52 -11.80 31.87
CA ALA A 36 12.70 -13.23 31.60
C ALA A 36 12.06 -14.12 32.67
N LYS A 37 12.25 -13.76 33.94
CA LYS A 37 11.66 -14.47 35.09
C LYS A 37 10.13 -14.40 35.12
N SER A 38 9.56 -13.27 34.68
CA SER A 38 8.11 -13.05 34.69
C SER A 38 7.34 -13.92 33.69
N ILE A 39 7.99 -14.34 32.60
CA ILE A 39 7.39 -15.18 31.54
C ILE A 39 8.19 -16.47 31.29
N PRO A 40 8.63 -17.15 32.37
CA PRO A 40 9.78 -18.06 32.45
C PRO A 40 10.38 -18.48 31.09
N VAL A 41 11.17 -17.58 30.50
CA VAL A 41 11.87 -17.78 29.22
C VAL A 41 13.37 -17.72 29.48
N ASP A 42 14.13 -18.55 28.76
CA ASP A 42 15.59 -18.49 28.80
C ASP A 42 16.07 -17.06 28.49
N ILE A 43 16.87 -16.50 29.39
CA ILE A 43 17.44 -15.16 29.24
C ILE A 43 18.22 -14.99 27.92
N ASN A 44 18.79 -16.06 27.36
CA ASN A 44 19.50 -16.04 26.09
C ASN A 44 18.59 -15.77 24.89
N ARG A 45 17.27 -15.98 25.05
CA ARG A 45 16.23 -15.62 24.07
C ARG A 45 15.93 -14.12 24.07
N LEU A 46 16.24 -13.41 25.16
CA LEU A 46 16.03 -11.98 25.31
C LEU A 46 17.37 -11.25 25.10
N ASP A 47 17.47 -10.46 24.03
CA ASP A 47 18.67 -9.68 23.76
C ASP A 47 18.76 -8.44 24.66
N TYR A 48 19.86 -7.69 24.60
CA TYR A 48 20.01 -6.44 25.35
C TYR A 48 18.90 -5.42 25.00
N ILE A 49 18.31 -4.84 26.04
CA ILE A 49 17.30 -3.79 25.90
C ILE A 49 17.97 -2.55 25.31
N LYS A 50 17.43 -2.08 24.18
CA LYS A 50 17.85 -0.85 23.50
C LYS A 50 17.06 0.32 24.07
N CYS A 51 17.80 1.39 24.38
CA CYS A 51 17.34 2.66 24.94
C CYS A 51 18.05 3.78 24.15
N CYS A 52 17.57 5.03 24.12
CA CYS A 52 16.36 5.57 24.73
C CYS A 52 15.63 6.41 23.67
N GLU A 53 14.58 5.85 23.07
CA GLU A 53 13.65 6.67 22.30
C GLU A 53 12.71 7.37 23.28
N TYR A 54 12.16 8.52 22.90
CA TYR A 54 11.21 9.27 23.73
C TYR A 54 9.85 9.32 23.06
N ASP A 55 8.81 8.97 23.82
CA ASP A 55 7.42 9.15 23.39
C ASP A 55 6.95 10.56 23.73
N TYR A 56 6.99 11.45 22.73
CA TYR A 56 6.55 12.84 22.84
C TYR A 56 5.03 13.02 22.77
N SER A 57 4.26 11.95 22.52
CA SER A 57 2.78 12.03 22.58
C SER A 57 2.29 12.22 24.02
N GLN A 58 3.11 11.83 25.01
CA GLN A 58 2.87 12.01 26.43
C GLN A 58 3.54 13.30 26.93
N LYS A 59 2.89 14.01 27.85
CA LYS A 59 3.45 15.18 28.54
C LYS A 59 3.48 14.90 30.05
N PRO A 60 4.66 14.73 30.68
CA PRO A 60 6.01 14.81 30.09
C PRO A 60 6.37 13.59 29.21
N PRO A 61 7.37 13.71 28.32
CA PRO A 61 7.84 12.60 27.49
C PRO A 61 8.31 11.41 28.34
N ARG A 62 8.03 10.20 27.88
CA ARG A 62 8.41 8.95 28.56
C ARG A 62 9.44 8.17 27.76
N ILE A 63 10.34 7.48 28.44
CA ILE A 63 11.35 6.65 27.78
C ILE A 63 10.70 5.39 27.21
N LEU A 64 10.95 5.17 25.92
CA LEU A 64 10.58 3.98 25.19
C LEU A 64 11.79 3.05 25.03
N LEU A 65 11.58 1.80 25.41
CA LEU A 65 12.56 0.73 25.40
C LEU A 65 12.19 -0.30 24.33
N SER A 66 13.20 -0.91 23.74
CA SER A 66 13.04 -1.98 22.75
C SER A 66 13.79 -3.24 23.19
N LEU A 67 13.10 -4.36 23.28
CA LEU A 67 13.64 -5.67 23.60
C LEU A 67 13.60 -6.58 22.36
N PRO A 68 14.74 -6.88 21.74
CA PRO A 68 14.81 -7.92 20.73
C PRO A 68 14.63 -9.30 21.36
N ILE A 69 13.78 -10.12 20.74
CA ILE A 69 13.44 -11.48 21.16
C ILE A 69 13.82 -12.42 20.02
N LYS A 70 14.72 -13.37 20.33
CA LYS A 70 15.15 -14.37 19.36
C LYS A 70 14.01 -15.33 19.05
N SER A 71 13.86 -15.68 17.78
CA SER A 71 12.94 -16.75 17.37
C SER A 71 13.55 -18.11 17.61
N THR A 72 12.71 -19.14 17.71
CA THR A 72 13.13 -20.54 17.89
C THR A 72 12.32 -21.43 16.96
N THR A 73 12.91 -22.52 16.51
CA THR A 73 12.21 -23.61 15.80
C THR A 73 11.88 -24.79 16.73
N SER A 74 12.35 -24.75 17.99
CA SER A 74 12.10 -25.79 18.98
C SER A 74 10.63 -25.76 19.44
N PRO A 75 9.91 -26.89 19.39
CA PRO A 75 8.52 -26.97 19.87
C PRO A 75 8.42 -26.88 21.41
N HIS A 76 9.52 -27.07 22.13
CA HIS A 76 9.57 -27.03 23.60
C HIS A 76 9.82 -25.62 24.14
N GLU A 77 10.16 -24.67 23.28
CA GLU A 77 10.42 -23.29 23.66
C GLU A 77 9.24 -22.38 23.30
N ARG A 78 9.06 -21.32 24.10
CA ARG A 78 7.97 -20.37 23.88
C ARG A 78 8.14 -19.61 22.56
N ASN A 79 7.04 -19.57 21.79
CA ASN A 79 6.93 -18.78 20.57
C ASN A 79 6.97 -17.27 20.90
N VAL A 80 7.61 -16.49 20.02
CA VAL A 80 7.75 -15.03 20.18
C VAL A 80 6.40 -14.31 20.25
N ASP A 81 5.38 -14.77 19.53
CA ASP A 81 4.00 -14.24 19.61
C ASP A 81 3.42 -14.38 21.03
N HIS A 82 3.61 -15.56 21.65
CA HIS A 82 3.16 -15.79 23.02
C HIS A 82 3.97 -14.99 24.03
N ILE A 83 5.29 -14.86 23.85
CA ILE A 83 6.15 -14.02 24.69
C ILE A 83 5.67 -12.57 24.69
N ILE A 84 5.41 -12.00 23.51
CA ILE A 84 4.93 -10.62 23.38
C ILE A 84 3.57 -10.46 24.04
N LYS A 85 2.63 -11.39 23.79
CA LYS A 85 1.28 -11.35 24.34
C LYS A 85 1.29 -11.47 25.87
N ASP A 86 2.07 -12.39 26.42
CA ASP A 86 2.16 -12.60 27.86
C ASP A 86 2.76 -11.37 28.55
N LEU A 87 3.85 -10.82 28.03
CA LEU A 87 4.43 -9.58 28.57
C LEU A 87 3.45 -8.40 28.49
N ASP A 88 2.66 -8.29 27.43
CA ASP A 88 1.63 -7.25 27.31
C ASP A 88 0.56 -7.39 28.40
N ILE A 89 0.06 -8.60 28.61
CA ILE A 89 -0.94 -8.90 29.64
C ILE A 89 -0.38 -8.60 31.02
N LEU A 90 0.84 -9.06 31.32
CA LEU A 90 1.47 -8.85 32.62
C LEU A 90 1.68 -7.36 32.90
N ILE A 91 2.24 -6.60 31.95
CA ILE A 91 2.49 -5.17 32.14
C ILE A 91 1.17 -4.39 32.30
N LYS A 92 0.15 -4.69 31.49
CA LYS A 92 -1.16 -4.03 31.59
C LYS A 92 -1.86 -4.30 32.92
N HIS A 93 -1.67 -5.48 33.49
CA HIS A 93 -2.26 -5.90 34.76
C HIS A 93 -1.21 -5.98 35.88
N LYS A 94 -0.20 -5.09 35.85
CA LYS A 94 0.93 -5.16 36.80
C LYS A 94 0.49 -5.09 38.28
N GLU A 95 -0.63 -4.43 38.56
CA GLU A 95 -1.19 -4.31 39.93
C GLU A 95 -1.55 -5.66 40.56
N VAL A 96 -1.89 -6.66 39.76
CA VAL A 96 -2.35 -7.98 40.22
C VAL A 96 -1.45 -9.12 39.76
N THR A 97 -0.39 -8.83 39.00
CA THR A 97 0.52 -9.85 38.47
C THR A 97 1.91 -9.76 39.14
N PRO A 98 2.65 -10.88 39.24
CA PRO A 98 3.98 -10.89 39.88
C PRO A 98 5.03 -9.97 39.24
N ILE A 99 4.76 -9.41 38.05
CA ILE A 99 5.68 -8.49 37.38
C ILE A 99 5.87 -7.19 38.17
N SER A 100 4.95 -6.80 39.07
CA SER A 100 5.15 -5.64 39.96
C SER A 100 6.08 -5.92 41.14
N TRP A 101 6.39 -7.19 41.44
CA TRP A 101 7.21 -7.55 42.59
C TRP A 101 8.71 -7.29 42.38
N PHE A 102 9.14 -7.09 41.14
CA PHE A 102 10.53 -6.69 40.85
C PHE A 102 10.67 -5.17 40.76
N GLY A 103 11.74 -4.64 41.37
CA GLY A 103 11.96 -3.20 41.46
C GLY A 103 12.12 -2.49 40.12
N THR A 104 12.61 -3.19 39.08
CA THR A 104 12.79 -2.57 37.75
C THR A 104 11.50 -2.58 36.93
N THR A 105 10.75 -3.68 36.94
CA THR A 105 9.51 -3.85 36.15
C THR A 105 8.32 -3.09 36.75
N ASN A 106 8.37 -2.73 38.03
CA ASN A 106 7.35 -1.85 38.62
C ASN A 106 7.31 -0.46 37.92
N ASN A 107 8.44 -0.02 37.36
CA ASN A 107 8.57 1.23 36.61
C ASN A 107 8.01 1.15 35.18
N LEU A 108 7.35 0.06 34.78
CA LEU A 108 6.77 -0.09 33.45
C LEU A 108 5.39 0.57 33.35
N GLU A 109 5.13 1.22 32.22
CA GLU A 109 3.87 1.91 31.97
C GLU A 109 2.77 0.93 31.55
N ALA A 110 1.83 0.68 32.46
CA ALA A 110 0.73 -0.28 32.25
C ALA A 110 -0.16 0.12 31.06
N SER A 111 -0.44 1.42 30.89
CA SER A 111 -1.27 1.92 29.79
C SER A 111 -0.64 1.69 28.40
N PHE A 112 0.70 1.64 28.34
CA PHE A 112 1.42 1.38 27.10
C PHE A 112 1.44 -0.12 26.77
N GLY A 113 1.72 -0.96 27.78
CA GLY A 113 1.82 -2.42 27.65
C GLY A 113 3.12 -2.88 27.00
N PHE A 114 3.06 -3.98 26.24
CA PHE A 114 4.17 -4.54 25.46
C PHE A 114 3.74 -4.79 24.02
N ARG A 115 4.24 -3.98 23.08
CA ARG A 115 3.77 -3.99 21.70
C ARG A 115 4.85 -4.51 20.77
N ARG A 116 4.47 -5.36 19.81
CA ARG A 116 5.39 -5.71 18.72
C ARG A 116 5.72 -4.45 17.92
N TYR A 117 7.00 -4.11 17.84
CA TYR A 117 7.48 -3.11 16.89
C TYR A 117 7.49 -3.71 15.49
N LYS A 118 6.76 -3.08 14.58
CA LYS A 118 6.81 -3.35 13.14
C LYS A 118 7.50 -2.17 12.47
N ASN A 119 8.61 -2.43 11.80
CA ASN A 119 9.24 -1.42 10.97
C ASN A 119 8.38 -1.27 9.71
N LEU A 120 7.68 -0.14 9.57
CA LEU A 120 6.82 0.12 8.41
C LEU A 120 7.61 -0.01 7.10
N LEU A 121 8.90 0.36 7.10
CA LEU A 121 9.75 0.22 5.93
C LEU A 121 9.96 -1.25 5.53
N ASP A 122 10.04 -2.19 6.47
CA ASP A 122 10.19 -3.62 6.16
C ASP A 122 8.88 -4.22 5.63
N ASP A 123 7.73 -3.78 6.15
CA ASP A 123 6.41 -4.20 5.65
C ASP A 123 6.15 -3.70 4.22
N PHE A 124 6.62 -2.49 3.87
CA PHE A 124 6.48 -1.94 2.52
C PHE A 124 7.65 -2.25 1.57
N LYS A 125 8.78 -2.77 2.07
CA LYS A 125 10.01 -2.98 1.28
C LYS A 125 9.74 -3.78 0.01
N PHE A 126 9.05 -4.92 0.12
CA PHE A 126 8.77 -5.77 -1.03
C PHE A 126 7.81 -5.12 -2.02
N HIS A 127 6.81 -4.36 -1.54
CA HIS A 127 5.90 -3.61 -2.39
C HIS A 127 6.63 -2.50 -3.16
N LEU A 128 7.52 -1.76 -2.50
CA LEU A 128 8.35 -0.72 -3.11
C LEU A 128 9.31 -1.29 -4.16
N ILE A 129 9.97 -2.42 -3.85
CA ILE A 129 10.84 -3.10 -4.82
C ILE A 129 10.04 -3.49 -6.07
N GLY A 130 8.84 -4.05 -5.90
CA GLY A 130 7.95 -4.40 -7.03
C GLY A 130 7.60 -3.19 -7.91
N ILE A 131 7.27 -2.04 -7.30
CA ILE A 131 6.98 -0.79 -8.02
C ILE A 131 8.20 -0.32 -8.82
N VAL A 132 9.38 -0.30 -8.19
CA VAL A 132 10.64 0.12 -8.86
C VAL A 132 10.96 -0.77 -10.04
N ILE A 133 10.85 -2.10 -9.88
CA ILE A 133 11.06 -3.06 -10.97
C ILE A 133 10.08 -2.80 -12.12
N GLY A 134 8.80 -2.58 -11.83
CA GLY A 134 7.79 -2.26 -12.83
C GLY A 134 8.12 -1.00 -13.64
N ILE A 135 8.54 0.08 -12.96
CA ILE A 135 8.94 1.33 -13.62
C ILE A 135 10.16 1.11 -14.53
N VAL A 136 11.15 0.35 -14.06
CA VAL A 136 12.36 0.03 -14.85
C VAL A 136 11.99 -0.76 -16.11
N ILE A 137 11.12 -1.77 -16.00
CA ILE A 137 10.64 -2.56 -17.14
C ILE A 137 9.92 -1.66 -18.16
N LEU A 138 9.01 -0.80 -17.72
CA LEU A 138 8.30 0.13 -18.62
C LEU A 138 9.27 1.10 -19.29
N GLY A 139 10.30 1.57 -18.57
CA GLY A 139 11.37 2.40 -19.11
C GLY A 139 12.13 1.70 -20.25
N PHE A 140 12.55 0.44 -20.04
CA PHE A 140 13.19 -0.34 -21.10
C PHE A 140 12.29 -0.57 -22.31
N LEU A 141 11.01 -0.89 -22.10
CA LEU A 141 10.03 -1.06 -23.18
C LEU A 141 9.84 0.23 -23.97
N TYR A 142 9.74 1.38 -23.30
CA TYR A 142 9.64 2.69 -23.94
C TYR A 142 10.87 3.01 -24.80
N ILE A 143 12.07 2.82 -24.25
CA ILE A 143 13.33 3.06 -24.98
C ILE A 143 13.40 2.16 -26.21
N TYR A 144 13.08 0.87 -26.07
CA TYR A 144 13.04 -0.07 -27.18
C TYR A 144 12.05 0.36 -28.28
N ALA A 145 10.82 0.69 -27.90
CA ALA A 145 9.77 1.12 -28.82
C ALA A 145 10.13 2.41 -29.55
N LYS A 146 10.68 3.40 -28.82
CA LYS A 146 11.12 4.67 -29.39
C LYS A 146 12.30 4.51 -30.35
N LYS A 147 13.23 3.59 -30.05
CA LYS A 147 14.35 3.26 -30.96
C LYS A 147 13.87 2.54 -32.21
N LYS A 148 12.93 1.60 -32.08
CA LYS A 148 12.40 0.81 -33.20
C LYS A 148 11.55 1.64 -34.16
N TYR A 149 10.66 2.48 -33.63
CA TYR A 149 9.78 3.31 -34.44
C TYR A 149 9.53 4.67 -33.76
N PRO A 150 10.33 5.71 -34.08
CA PRO A 150 10.30 6.97 -33.35
C PRO A 150 9.06 7.83 -33.64
N MET A 151 8.38 7.60 -34.77
CA MET A 151 7.17 8.32 -35.19
C MET A 151 5.90 7.87 -34.46
N GLY A 152 5.91 6.68 -33.85
CA GLY A 152 4.80 6.19 -33.05
C GLY A 152 4.68 6.90 -31.69
N GLU A 153 3.47 6.94 -31.17
CA GLU A 153 3.11 7.45 -29.85
C GLU A 153 3.53 6.48 -28.73
N ASN A 154 4.82 6.20 -28.62
CA ASN A 154 5.35 5.20 -27.70
C ASN A 154 5.07 5.48 -26.20
N ILE A 155 4.59 6.68 -25.86
CA ILE A 155 4.14 7.02 -24.50
C ILE A 155 2.96 6.15 -24.04
N VAL A 156 2.21 5.54 -24.97
CA VAL A 156 1.10 4.63 -24.63
C VAL A 156 1.55 3.42 -23.80
N ILE A 157 2.84 3.05 -23.84
CA ILE A 157 3.44 2.01 -23.01
C ILE A 157 3.25 2.31 -21.52
N PHE A 158 3.26 3.59 -21.13
CA PHE A 158 2.95 4.01 -19.76
C PHE A 158 1.44 4.21 -19.56
N LYS A 159 0.74 4.81 -20.53
CA LYS A 159 -0.70 5.10 -20.41
C LYS A 159 -1.52 3.82 -20.19
N PHE A 160 -1.31 2.77 -20.99
CA PHE A 160 -2.07 1.53 -20.93
C PHE A 160 -2.08 0.88 -19.53
N PRO A 161 -0.92 0.53 -18.92
CA PRO A 161 -0.91 -0.07 -17.59
C PRO A 161 -1.42 0.88 -16.50
N LEU A 162 -1.21 2.20 -16.62
CA LEU A 162 -1.72 3.17 -15.65
C LEU A 162 -3.25 3.25 -15.65
N ILE A 163 -3.88 3.23 -16.83
CA ILE A 163 -5.36 3.21 -16.94
C ILE A 163 -5.92 1.93 -16.32
N ILE A 164 -5.33 0.78 -16.65
CA ILE A 164 -5.74 -0.52 -16.09
C ILE A 164 -5.55 -0.55 -14.57
N LEU A 165 -4.41 -0.07 -14.07
CA LEU A 165 -4.13 0.00 -12.63
C LEU A 165 -5.15 0.87 -11.91
N ASN A 166 -5.48 2.06 -12.44
CA ASN A 166 -6.48 2.95 -11.85
C ASN A 166 -7.86 2.27 -11.74
N PHE A 167 -8.27 1.56 -12.80
CA PHE A 167 -9.51 0.79 -12.80
C PHE A 167 -9.50 -0.36 -11.78
N ILE A 168 -8.42 -1.15 -11.73
CA ILE A 168 -8.26 -2.24 -10.74
C ILE A 168 -8.31 -1.69 -9.32
N MET A 169 -7.59 -0.59 -9.04
CA MET A 169 -7.56 0.05 -7.73
C MET A 169 -8.95 0.53 -7.30
N SER A 170 -9.75 1.05 -8.24
CA SER A 170 -11.13 1.46 -7.98
C SER A 170 -12.02 0.27 -7.60
N ILE A 171 -11.89 -0.86 -8.28
CA ILE A 171 -12.65 -2.09 -7.95
C ILE A 171 -12.20 -2.63 -6.59
N MET A 172 -10.89 -2.75 -6.35
CA MET A 172 -10.36 -3.24 -5.07
C MET A 172 -10.81 -2.36 -3.90
N PHE A 173 -10.87 -1.05 -4.11
CA PHE A 173 -11.37 -0.11 -3.11
C PHE A 173 -12.83 -0.41 -2.74
N ILE A 174 -13.70 -0.62 -3.73
CA ILE A 174 -15.11 -0.96 -3.49
C ILE A 174 -15.22 -2.28 -2.73
N LEU A 175 -14.49 -3.32 -3.16
CA LEU A 175 -14.54 -4.64 -2.56
C LEU A 175 -14.06 -4.66 -1.10
N ASN A 176 -13.04 -3.86 -0.77
CA ASN A 176 -12.45 -3.88 0.57
C ASN A 176 -13.16 -2.94 1.56
N ASN A 177 -13.71 -1.82 1.10
CA ASN A 177 -14.24 -0.78 2.01
C ASN A 177 -15.73 -0.88 2.30
N GLY A 178 -16.47 -1.76 1.62
CA GLY A 178 -17.90 -1.97 1.89
C GLY A 178 -18.23 -2.33 3.35
N LYS A 179 -17.25 -2.79 4.13
CA LYS A 179 -17.42 -3.11 5.56
C LYS A 179 -16.99 -1.99 6.51
N ASN A 180 -16.09 -1.10 6.08
CA ASN A 180 -15.40 -0.16 6.98
C ASN A 180 -16.07 1.22 7.02
N VAL A 181 -16.62 1.69 5.89
CA VAL A 181 -17.29 3.00 5.81
C VAL A 181 -18.55 2.90 4.94
N PRO A 182 -19.69 2.45 5.51
CA PRO A 182 -20.92 2.19 4.75
C PRO A 182 -21.44 3.40 3.97
N GLN A 183 -21.23 4.61 4.53
CA GLN A 183 -21.70 5.87 3.94
C GLN A 183 -21.03 6.20 2.60
N LEU A 184 -19.77 5.78 2.40
CA LEU A 184 -19.01 6.08 1.17
C LEU A 184 -19.05 4.92 0.16
N PHE A 185 -19.57 3.76 0.55
CA PHE A 185 -19.67 2.59 -0.32
C PHE A 185 -20.59 2.84 -1.53
N ILE A 186 -21.80 3.35 -1.30
CA ILE A 186 -22.77 3.63 -2.37
C ILE A 186 -22.24 4.69 -3.35
N PRO A 187 -21.74 5.87 -2.90
CA PRO A 187 -21.09 6.83 -3.78
C PRO A 187 -19.96 6.22 -4.62
N SER A 188 -19.12 5.37 -4.02
CA SER A 188 -18.01 4.72 -4.73
C SER A 188 -18.48 3.83 -5.88
N ILE A 189 -19.58 3.09 -5.68
CA ILE A 189 -20.19 2.27 -6.73
C ILE A 189 -20.73 3.15 -7.85
N ILE A 190 -21.47 4.21 -7.50
CA ILE A 190 -22.08 5.14 -8.48
C ILE A 190 -20.98 5.75 -9.36
N PHE A 191 -19.94 6.31 -8.74
CA PHE A 191 -18.83 6.94 -9.45
C PHE A 191 -17.95 5.93 -10.19
N CYS A 192 -18.01 4.63 -9.89
CA CYS A 192 -17.29 3.62 -10.67
C CYS A 192 -18.14 3.07 -11.83
N VAL A 193 -19.38 2.68 -11.58
CA VAL A 193 -20.22 1.94 -12.54
C VAL A 193 -20.79 2.86 -13.61
N ILE A 194 -21.35 4.02 -13.25
CA ILE A 194 -22.00 4.90 -14.22
C ILE A 194 -21.00 5.39 -15.28
N PRO A 195 -19.83 5.95 -14.92
CA PRO A 195 -18.86 6.37 -15.93
C PRO A 195 -18.32 5.20 -16.77
N THR A 196 -18.18 4.00 -16.19
CA THR A 196 -17.75 2.81 -16.93
C THR A 196 -18.74 2.46 -18.04
N ILE A 197 -20.04 2.48 -17.73
CA ILE A 197 -21.11 2.22 -18.71
C ILE A 197 -21.11 3.30 -19.79
N ILE A 198 -21.04 4.58 -19.41
CA ILE A 198 -21.02 5.71 -20.36
C ILE A 198 -19.82 5.58 -21.32
N ASN A 199 -18.62 5.34 -20.79
CA ASN A 199 -17.41 5.21 -21.60
C ASN A 199 -17.46 3.98 -22.53
N PHE A 200 -18.03 2.87 -22.06
CA PHE A 200 -18.20 1.68 -22.89
C PHE A 200 -19.20 1.94 -24.04
N VAL A 201 -20.37 2.52 -23.75
CA VAL A 201 -21.38 2.86 -24.76
C VAL A 201 -20.80 3.86 -25.77
N MET A 202 -20.10 4.89 -25.32
CA MET A 202 -19.42 5.85 -26.19
C MET A 202 -18.37 5.16 -27.06
N GLY A 203 -17.58 4.24 -26.51
CA GLY A 203 -16.59 3.49 -27.27
C GLY A 203 -17.23 2.64 -28.37
N VAL A 204 -18.33 1.94 -28.08
CA VAL A 204 -19.10 1.19 -29.08
C VAL A 204 -19.64 2.10 -30.17
N ILE A 205 -20.20 3.26 -29.81
CA ILE A 205 -20.72 4.24 -30.77
C ILE A 205 -19.60 4.74 -31.69
N ILE A 206 -18.46 5.14 -31.11
CA ILE A 206 -17.29 5.62 -31.86
C ILE A 206 -16.82 4.58 -32.87
N MET A 207 -16.64 3.33 -32.41
CA MET A 207 -16.17 2.24 -33.27
C MET A 207 -17.16 1.95 -34.41
N LEU A 208 -18.46 1.89 -34.11
CA LEU A 208 -19.48 1.67 -35.14
C LEU A 208 -19.59 2.83 -36.13
N GLN A 209 -19.46 4.08 -35.66
CA GLN A 209 -19.43 5.24 -36.54
C GLN A 209 -18.23 5.21 -37.47
N GLU A 210 -17.05 4.87 -36.94
CA GLU A 210 -15.82 4.82 -37.73
C GLU A 210 -15.85 3.68 -38.76
N ILE A 211 -16.35 2.50 -38.38
CA ILE A 211 -16.59 1.37 -39.28
C ILE A 211 -17.51 1.76 -40.45
N LYS A 212 -18.55 2.56 -40.19
CA LYS A 212 -19.53 2.95 -41.22
C LYS A 212 -19.04 4.07 -42.13
N LYS A 213 -18.27 5.02 -41.60
CA LYS A 213 -17.92 6.27 -42.30
C LYS A 213 -16.52 6.27 -42.90
N ASN A 214 -15.59 5.48 -42.37
CA ASN A 214 -14.20 5.47 -42.80
C ASN A 214 -13.83 4.11 -43.41
N ARG A 215 -13.69 4.08 -44.74
CA ARG A 215 -13.37 2.85 -45.49
C ARG A 215 -12.01 2.25 -45.08
N TYR A 216 -11.01 3.09 -44.84
CA TYR A 216 -9.67 2.62 -44.43
C TYR A 216 -9.73 1.97 -43.05
N PHE A 217 -10.51 2.55 -42.13
CA PHE A 217 -10.72 1.96 -40.81
C PHE A 217 -11.46 0.64 -40.90
N TYR A 218 -12.48 0.53 -41.75
CA TYR A 218 -13.20 -0.72 -41.98
C TYR A 218 -12.27 -1.83 -42.51
N GLU A 219 -11.41 -1.52 -43.48
CA GLU A 219 -10.43 -2.47 -44.01
C GLU A 219 -9.43 -2.93 -42.94
N TRP A 220 -8.93 -2.00 -42.11
CA TRP A 220 -8.10 -2.35 -40.96
C TRP A 220 -8.86 -3.20 -39.93
N PHE A 221 -10.11 -2.85 -39.61
CA PHE A 221 -10.96 -3.53 -38.64
C PHE A 221 -11.19 -5.00 -39.02
N LYS A 222 -11.47 -5.29 -40.29
CA LYS A 222 -11.70 -6.66 -40.77
C LYS A 222 -10.53 -7.60 -40.48
N ASN A 223 -9.31 -7.07 -40.48
CA ASN A 223 -8.10 -7.85 -40.21
C ASN A 223 -7.71 -7.87 -38.72
N ASN A 224 -8.35 -7.05 -37.88
CA ASN A 224 -7.95 -6.81 -36.49
C ASN A 224 -9.15 -6.85 -35.52
N VAL A 225 -10.20 -7.63 -35.85
CA VAL A 225 -11.48 -7.65 -35.12
C VAL A 225 -11.29 -7.90 -33.62
N ASP A 226 -10.42 -8.85 -33.24
CA ASP A 226 -10.18 -9.19 -31.83
C ASP A 226 -9.58 -8.03 -31.04
N ILE A 227 -8.56 -7.37 -31.60
CA ILE A 227 -7.91 -6.21 -30.97
C ILE A 227 -8.88 -5.03 -30.91
N ALA A 228 -9.60 -4.74 -31.98
CA ALA A 228 -10.61 -3.69 -31.99
C ALA A 228 -11.68 -3.93 -30.91
N SER A 229 -12.16 -5.17 -30.77
CA SER A 229 -13.19 -5.54 -29.79
C SER A 229 -12.66 -5.45 -28.36
N LEU A 230 -11.43 -5.93 -28.12
CA LEU A 230 -10.77 -5.81 -26.82
C LEU A 230 -10.66 -4.35 -26.38
N PHE A 231 -10.14 -3.47 -27.24
CA PHE A 231 -9.98 -2.06 -26.89
C PHE A 231 -11.32 -1.31 -26.77
N THR A 232 -12.37 -1.77 -27.45
CA THR A 232 -13.75 -1.28 -27.25
C THR A 232 -14.27 -1.66 -25.87
N ILE A 233 -14.00 -2.87 -25.38
CA ILE A 233 -14.37 -3.29 -24.02
C ILE A 233 -13.55 -2.49 -22.99
N LEU A 234 -12.24 -2.38 -23.21
CA LEU A 234 -11.34 -1.64 -22.33
C LEU A 234 -11.63 -0.14 -22.30
N SER A 235 -12.28 0.41 -23.33
CA SER A 235 -12.72 1.82 -23.32
C SER A 235 -13.67 2.10 -22.15
N GLY A 236 -14.37 1.08 -21.62
CA GLY A 236 -15.16 1.22 -20.40
C GLY A 236 -14.33 1.74 -19.22
N ALA A 237 -13.07 1.31 -19.08
CA ALA A 237 -12.19 1.84 -18.04
C ALA A 237 -11.83 3.31 -18.29
N ASN A 238 -11.46 3.65 -19.52
CA ASN A 238 -11.24 5.02 -19.98
C ASN A 238 -11.32 5.07 -21.52
N LEU A 239 -12.04 6.06 -22.07
CA LEU A 239 -12.24 6.20 -23.51
C LEU A 239 -10.91 6.32 -24.29
N GLU A 240 -9.87 6.88 -23.67
CA GLU A 240 -8.50 7.02 -24.21
C GLU A 240 -7.88 5.67 -24.64
N MET A 241 -8.38 4.54 -24.14
CA MET A 241 -7.93 3.21 -24.59
C MET A 241 -8.10 3.04 -26.11
N LEU A 242 -9.11 3.67 -26.73
CA LEU A 242 -9.29 3.61 -28.18
C LEU A 242 -8.16 4.29 -28.96
N ASN A 243 -7.54 5.37 -28.43
CA ASN A 243 -6.41 6.04 -29.08
C ASN A 243 -5.15 5.14 -29.14
N ILE A 244 -5.09 4.09 -28.32
CA ILE A 244 -3.99 3.11 -28.38
C ILE A 244 -4.01 2.36 -29.72
N LEU A 245 -5.21 2.14 -30.30
CA LEU A 245 -5.36 1.49 -31.60
C LEU A 245 -4.70 2.28 -32.74
N SER A 246 -4.58 3.61 -32.63
CA SER A 246 -3.93 4.47 -33.64
C SER A 246 -2.52 4.92 -33.25
N SER A 247 -1.97 4.41 -32.14
CA SER A 247 -0.71 4.91 -31.55
C SER A 247 0.55 4.56 -32.35
N GLN A 248 0.49 3.56 -33.22
CA GLN A 248 1.63 2.99 -33.95
C GLN A 248 2.80 2.61 -33.02
N VAL A 249 2.48 2.20 -31.78
CA VAL A 249 3.49 1.86 -30.77
C VAL A 249 4.47 0.80 -31.29
N ALA A 250 5.76 1.11 -31.20
CA ALA A 250 6.86 0.29 -31.72
C ALA A 250 6.72 -0.13 -33.20
N GLY A 251 5.89 0.57 -33.99
CA GLY A 251 5.60 0.24 -35.39
C GLY A 251 4.77 -1.04 -35.56
N ILE A 252 4.02 -1.46 -34.53
CA ILE A 252 3.21 -2.68 -34.57
C ILE A 252 1.93 -2.42 -35.39
N MET A 253 1.69 -3.24 -36.41
CA MET A 253 0.55 -3.08 -37.34
C MET A 253 -0.82 -3.20 -36.64
N LEU A 254 -0.91 -4.00 -35.56
CA LEU A 254 -2.12 -4.11 -34.73
C LEU A 254 -2.53 -2.78 -34.09
N PHE A 255 -1.60 -1.82 -33.96
CA PHE A 255 -1.84 -0.50 -33.37
C PHE A 255 -1.71 0.62 -34.41
N ASN A 256 -1.96 0.30 -35.68
CA ASN A 256 -1.95 1.26 -36.79
C ASN A 256 -3.35 1.50 -37.37
N ALA A 257 -4.36 1.60 -36.50
CA ALA A 257 -5.73 1.87 -36.92
C ALA A 257 -5.83 3.31 -37.48
N PRO A 258 -6.40 3.49 -38.69
CA PRO A 258 -6.54 4.81 -39.30
C PRO A 258 -7.78 5.54 -38.77
N LEU A 259 -7.76 5.89 -37.47
CA LEU A 259 -8.80 6.69 -36.83
C LEU A 259 -8.82 8.11 -37.41
N SER A 260 -10.00 8.62 -37.74
CA SER A 260 -10.18 9.99 -38.20
C SER A 260 -9.89 11.00 -37.08
N GLU A 261 -9.38 12.18 -37.45
CA GLU A 261 -9.06 13.26 -36.49
C GLU A 261 -10.29 13.69 -35.67
N VAL A 262 -11.49 13.66 -36.28
CA VAL A 262 -12.76 13.97 -35.60
C VAL A 262 -13.04 12.98 -34.48
N ILE A 263 -12.79 11.69 -34.70
CA ILE A 263 -12.96 10.67 -33.67
C ILE A 263 -11.90 10.81 -32.58
N GLN A 264 -10.64 11.05 -32.94
CA GLN A 264 -9.58 11.28 -31.95
C GLN A 264 -9.91 12.48 -31.05
N PHE A 265 -10.48 13.55 -31.62
CA PHE A 265 -10.96 14.71 -30.87
C PHE A 265 -12.10 14.34 -29.90
N TYR A 266 -13.08 13.53 -30.32
CA TYR A 266 -14.14 13.06 -29.42
C TYR A 266 -13.62 12.14 -28.32
N ILE A 267 -12.65 11.26 -28.62
CA ILE A 267 -12.01 10.41 -27.62
C ILE A 267 -11.31 11.28 -26.56
N PHE A 268 -10.53 12.27 -27.01
CA PHE A 268 -9.82 13.18 -26.12
C PHE A 268 -10.76 13.94 -25.18
N TRP A 269 -11.77 14.62 -25.72
CA TRP A 269 -12.71 15.38 -24.90
C TRP A 269 -13.59 14.50 -24.02
N GLY A 270 -13.99 13.32 -24.51
CA GLY A 270 -14.74 12.34 -23.72
C GLY A 270 -13.90 11.85 -22.53
N SER A 271 -12.62 11.55 -22.73
CA SER A 271 -11.71 11.18 -21.66
C SER A 271 -11.47 12.34 -20.68
N PHE A 272 -11.28 13.56 -21.18
CA PHE A 272 -11.08 14.76 -20.37
C PHE A 272 -12.29 15.08 -19.46
N ILE A 273 -13.50 15.02 -20.00
CA ILE A 273 -14.73 15.17 -19.22
C ILE A 273 -14.88 14.01 -18.23
N GLY A 274 -14.59 12.79 -18.69
CA GLY A 274 -14.56 11.59 -17.86
C GLY A 274 -13.67 11.75 -16.63
N PHE A 275 -12.48 12.34 -16.78
CA PHE A 275 -11.57 12.58 -15.67
C PHE A 275 -12.20 13.40 -14.52
N PHE A 276 -12.92 14.49 -14.85
CA PHE A 276 -13.57 15.32 -13.83
C PHE A 276 -14.82 14.68 -13.20
N ILE A 277 -15.57 13.88 -13.97
CA ILE A 277 -16.80 13.25 -13.49
C ILE A 277 -16.52 11.94 -12.75
N ASN A 278 -15.41 11.28 -13.07
CA ASN A 278 -15.09 9.93 -12.62
C ASN A 278 -13.84 9.90 -11.73
N ASP A 279 -12.69 10.24 -12.29
CA ASP A 279 -11.40 10.06 -11.62
C ASP A 279 -11.24 10.97 -10.40
N VAL A 280 -11.61 12.25 -10.52
CA VAL A 280 -11.51 13.21 -9.43
C VAL A 280 -12.42 12.84 -8.24
N PRO A 281 -13.73 12.58 -8.42
CA PRO A 281 -14.59 12.15 -7.31
C PRO A 281 -14.14 10.84 -6.68
N ARG A 282 -13.73 9.85 -7.47
CA ARG A 282 -13.18 8.58 -6.95
C ARG A 282 -11.93 8.81 -6.12
N PHE A 283 -11.01 9.65 -6.58
CA PHE A 283 -9.79 9.98 -5.84
C PHE A 283 -10.12 10.65 -4.50
N ILE A 284 -11.04 11.63 -4.49
CA ILE A 284 -11.49 12.30 -3.26
C ILE A 284 -12.05 11.27 -2.27
N ILE A 285 -12.95 10.39 -2.71
CA ILE A 285 -13.53 9.34 -1.86
C ILE A 285 -12.44 8.41 -1.31
N GLN A 286 -11.45 8.04 -2.14
CA GLN A 286 -10.35 7.18 -1.72
C GLN A 286 -9.48 7.82 -0.64
N VAL A 287 -9.20 9.11 -0.76
CA VAL A 287 -8.43 9.87 0.24
C VAL A 287 -9.25 10.01 1.53
N CYS A 288 -10.54 10.34 1.46
CA CYS A 288 -11.41 10.52 2.62
C CYS A 288 -11.65 9.26 3.45
N VAL A 289 -11.41 8.06 2.91
CA VAL A 289 -11.57 6.78 3.65
C VAL A 289 -10.27 6.34 4.31
N LYS A 290 -9.11 6.83 3.84
CA LYS A 290 -7.79 6.49 4.40
C LYS A 290 -7.33 7.44 5.52
N PHE A 291 -8.02 8.56 5.72
CA PHE A 291 -7.87 9.49 6.85
C PHE A 291 -9.06 9.34 7.80
#